data_AF-I1PH89-F1
#
_entry.id   AF-I1PH89-F1
#
_cell.length_a   1.000
_cell.length_b   1.000
_cell.length_c   1.000
_cell.angle_alpha   90.00
_cell.angle_beta   90.00
_cell.angle_gamma   90.00
#
_symmetry.space_group_name_H-M   'P 1'
#
loop_
_entity.id
_entity.type
_entity.pdbx_description
1 polymer ?
#
loop_
_entity_poly.entity_id
_entity_poly.type
_entity_poly.pdbx_seq_one_letter_code
_entity_poly.pdbx_strand_id
1 'polypeptide(L)'
;VRDGYSIWKARAALHHYNANHPGAEYDLVKPLMAACVIFRGNMWHHVSFLAHRRDQLVAPPVEYFFAELRDGCSDDDSIVEACTMIENPQCSGNKCSFCPEQYQIAHPSEQELLCGKEEHVKDFIRLMNLSPMPFTCPTEPPEIGIVIEQ
;
A
#
# COMPACT_ATOMS: atom_id res chain seq x y z
N VAL A 1 5.99 -15.02 -5.83
CA VAL A 1 7.25 -14.64 -5.15
C VAL A 1 7.25 -13.17 -4.65
N ARG A 2 6.58 -12.22 -5.33
CA ARG A 2 6.45 -10.81 -4.87
C ARG A 2 5.41 -10.56 -3.79
N ASP A 3 4.23 -11.17 -3.90
CA ASP A 3 3.15 -10.99 -2.92
C ASP A 3 3.60 -11.39 -1.51
N GLY A 4 4.54 -12.34 -1.41
CA GLY A 4 5.09 -12.84 -0.15
C GLY A 4 5.85 -11.80 0.69
N TYR A 5 6.47 -10.76 0.10
CA TYR A 5 7.25 -9.79 0.88
C TYR A 5 6.40 -8.66 1.48
N SER A 6 5.23 -8.37 0.92
CA SER A 6 4.34 -7.33 1.47
C SER A 6 3.11 -7.91 2.16
N ILE A 7 2.81 -9.20 1.98
CA ILE A 7 1.64 -9.85 2.57
C ILE A 7 1.66 -9.84 4.10
N TRP A 8 2.83 -10.01 4.71
CA TRP A 8 2.93 -10.00 6.18
C TRP A 8 2.74 -8.59 6.75
N LYS A 9 3.26 -7.56 6.07
CA LYS A 9 2.97 -6.15 6.40
C LYS A 9 1.48 -5.82 6.27
N ALA A 10 0.86 -6.23 5.16
CA ALA A 10 -0.58 -6.03 4.94
C ALA A 10 -1.44 -6.77 5.98
N ARG A 11 -1.06 -8.01 6.34
CA ARG A 11 -1.74 -8.78 7.40
C ARG A 11 -1.59 -8.11 8.77
N ALA A 12 -0.40 -7.67 9.14
CA ALA A 12 -0.16 -6.95 10.39
C ALA A 12 -1.00 -5.68 10.47
N ALA A 13 -1.02 -4.88 9.40
CA ALA A 13 -1.82 -3.67 9.29
C ALA A 13 -3.33 -3.96 9.43
N LEU A 14 -3.86 -4.95 8.70
CA LEU A 14 -5.28 -5.29 8.76
C LEU A 14 -5.69 -5.85 10.12
N HIS A 15 -4.83 -6.66 10.75
CA HIS A 15 -5.07 -7.15 12.10
C HIS A 15 -5.15 -5.98 13.10
N HIS A 16 -4.24 -5.01 13.00
CA HIS A 16 -4.27 -3.80 13.81
C HIS A 16 -5.55 -2.99 13.57
N TYR A 17 -5.97 -2.81 12.31
CA TYR A 17 -7.23 -2.14 11.98
C TYR A 17 -8.43 -2.83 12.61
N ASN A 18 -8.58 -4.14 12.40
CA ASN A 18 -9.71 -4.92 12.92
C ASN A 18 -9.78 -4.90 14.45
N ALA A 19 -8.62 -4.97 15.14
CA ALA A 19 -8.56 -4.88 16.61
C ALA A 19 -9.13 -3.56 17.15
N ASN A 20 -9.02 -2.48 16.36
CA ASN A 20 -9.55 -1.16 16.72
C ASN A 20 -11.00 -0.93 16.22
N HIS A 21 -11.56 -1.84 15.41
CA HIS A 21 -12.89 -1.73 14.80
C HIS A 21 -13.72 -3.01 15.00
N PRO A 22 -14.01 -3.41 16.26
CA PRO A 22 -14.78 -4.62 16.52
C PRO A 22 -16.18 -4.55 15.91
N GLY A 23 -16.57 -5.59 15.18
CA GLY A 23 -17.86 -5.67 14.48
C GLY A 23 -17.89 -5.04 13.08
N ALA A 24 -16.79 -4.42 12.64
CA ALA A 24 -16.60 -3.92 11.28
C ALA A 24 -15.28 -4.44 10.71
N GLU A 25 -15.06 -5.74 10.84
CA GLU A 25 -13.80 -6.38 10.48
C GLU A 25 -13.71 -6.71 8.99
N TYR A 26 -12.47 -6.79 8.52
CA TYR A 26 -12.14 -7.08 7.13
C TYR A 26 -11.23 -8.30 7.00
N ASP A 27 -11.32 -8.98 5.87
CA ASP A 27 -10.37 -10.03 5.46
C ASP A 27 -9.50 -9.53 4.29
N LEU A 28 -8.20 -9.86 4.36
CA LEU A 28 -7.22 -9.41 3.37
C LEU A 28 -7.47 -10.12 2.04
N VAL A 29 -7.67 -9.35 0.97
CA VAL A 29 -7.77 -9.87 -0.41
C VAL A 29 -6.38 -10.03 -1.00
N LYS A 30 -5.62 -8.93 -1.13
CA LYS A 30 -4.25 -8.96 -1.64
C LYS A 30 -3.46 -7.70 -1.26
N PRO A 31 -2.14 -7.80 -1.07
CA PRO A 31 -1.27 -6.63 -1.11
C PRO A 31 -1.27 -6.04 -2.54
N LEU A 32 -1.17 -4.72 -2.65
CA LEU A 32 -1.04 -4.01 -3.93
C LEU A 32 0.40 -3.58 -4.16
N MET A 33 0.93 -2.73 -3.29
CA MET A 33 2.30 -2.22 -3.40
C MET A 33 2.87 -1.84 -2.04
N ALA A 34 4.20 -1.84 -1.95
CA ALA A 34 4.90 -1.32 -0.79
C ALA A 34 6.13 -0.50 -1.22
N ALA A 35 6.36 0.62 -0.53
CA ALA A 35 7.62 1.36 -0.56
C ALA A 35 8.36 1.14 0.76
N CYS A 36 9.69 1.10 0.73
CA CYS A 36 10.53 1.01 1.91
C CYS A 36 11.66 2.05 1.89
N VAL A 37 11.95 2.66 3.04
CA VAL A 37 13.13 3.53 3.27
C VAL A 37 13.66 3.30 4.67
N ILE A 38 14.96 3.51 4.87
CA ILE A 38 15.47 3.71 6.23
C ILE A 38 15.26 5.19 6.57
N PHE A 39 14.55 5.45 7.68
CA PHE A 39 14.28 6.79 8.20
C PHE A 39 14.42 6.78 9.73
N ARG A 40 15.19 7.72 10.27
CA ARG A 40 15.50 7.83 11.71
C ARG A 40 15.96 6.49 12.32
N GLY A 41 16.85 5.79 11.63
CA GLY A 41 17.45 4.54 12.09
C GLY A 41 16.53 3.31 12.06
N ASN A 42 15.31 3.43 11.55
CA ASN A 42 14.35 2.33 11.42
C ASN A 42 14.02 2.08 9.94
N MET A 43 13.67 0.85 9.58
CA MET A 43 13.10 0.54 8.27
C MET A 43 11.61 0.85 8.27
N TRP A 44 11.20 1.83 7.47
CA TRP A 44 9.81 2.25 7.32
C TRP A 44 9.21 1.69 6.04
N HIS A 45 7.91 1.42 6.10
CA HIS A 45 7.12 0.84 5.04
C HIS A 45 5.80 1.60 4.88
N HIS A 46 5.50 2.00 3.64
CA HIS A 46 4.16 2.41 3.24
C HIS A 46 3.58 1.29 2.38
N VAL A 47 2.41 0.78 2.75
CA VAL A 47 1.80 -0.38 2.10
C VAL A 47 0.38 -0.04 1.69
N SER A 48 0.03 -0.33 0.43
CA SER A 48 -1.35 -0.37 -0.03
C SER A 48 -1.82 -1.81 -0.20
N PHE A 49 -3.06 -2.07 0.17
CA PHE A 49 -3.67 -3.39 0.02
C PHE A 49 -5.18 -3.30 -0.14
N LEU A 50 -5.77 -4.42 -0.55
CA LEU A 50 -7.20 -4.59 -0.71
C LEU A 50 -7.73 -5.52 0.37
N ALA A 51 -8.87 -5.16 0.95
CA ALA A 51 -9.59 -5.99 1.91
C ALA A 51 -11.09 -5.98 1.61
N HIS A 52 -11.81 -6.94 2.16
CA HIS A 52 -13.27 -7.00 2.04
C HIS A 52 -13.90 -7.16 3.40
N ARG A 53 -15.06 -6.52 3.61
CA ARG A 53 -15.77 -6.58 4.88
C ARG A 53 -16.31 -8.00 5.15
N ARG A 54 -16.27 -8.45 6.41
CA ARG A 54 -16.70 -9.81 6.82
C ARG A 54 -18.21 -10.00 6.90
N ASP A 55 -18.95 -8.96 7.26
CA ASP A 55 -20.39 -9.00 7.58
C ASP A 55 -21.29 -8.68 6.37
N GLN A 56 -20.73 -8.50 5.17
CA GLN A 56 -21.50 -8.21 3.97
C GLN A 56 -21.97 -9.49 3.25
N LEU A 57 -23.29 -9.69 3.24
CA LEU A 57 -24.00 -10.84 2.66
C LEU A 57 -24.09 -10.81 1.12
N VAL A 58 -23.81 -9.66 0.50
CA VAL A 58 -23.76 -9.46 -0.96
C VAL A 58 -22.33 -9.10 -1.31
N ALA A 59 -21.80 -9.63 -2.43
CA ALA A 59 -20.42 -9.43 -2.87
C ALA A 59 -19.96 -7.98 -2.60
N PRO A 60 -19.14 -7.77 -1.56
CA PRO A 60 -18.85 -6.42 -1.12
C PRO A 60 -17.90 -5.75 -2.11
N PRO A 61 -17.96 -4.41 -2.25
CA PRO A 61 -16.87 -3.70 -2.89
C PRO A 61 -15.59 -4.03 -2.12
N VAL A 62 -14.50 -4.27 -2.85
CA VAL A 62 -13.20 -4.43 -2.24
C VAL A 62 -12.71 -3.03 -1.87
N GLU A 63 -12.43 -2.78 -0.60
CA GLU A 63 -11.93 -1.48 -0.15
C GLU A 63 -10.41 -1.40 -0.20
N TYR A 64 -9.93 -0.19 -0.44
CA TYR A 64 -8.51 0.15 -0.41
C TYR A 64 -8.09 0.50 1.00
N PHE A 65 -6.90 0.05 1.38
CA PHE A 65 -6.28 0.39 2.63
C PHE A 65 -4.87 0.92 2.39
N PHE A 66 -4.46 1.83 3.25
CA PHE A 66 -3.12 2.34 3.39
C PHE A 66 -2.61 2.06 4.80
N ALA A 67 -1.32 1.73 4.93
CA ALA A 67 -0.69 1.57 6.23
C ALA A 67 0.73 2.11 6.28
N GLU A 68 1.07 2.69 7.43
CA GLU A 68 2.43 3.06 7.83
C GLU A 68 2.92 2.04 8.85
N LEU A 69 4.05 1.40 8.54
CA LEU A 69 4.67 0.42 9.42
C LEU A 69 6.17 0.69 9.55
N ARG A 70 6.76 0.25 10.65
CA ARG A 70 8.21 0.10 10.78
C ARG A 70 8.57 -1.28 11.32
N ASP A 71 9.78 -1.72 11.03
CA ASP A 71 10.31 -2.97 11.59
C ASP A 71 10.51 -2.80 13.10
N GLY A 72 10.15 -3.85 13.85
CA GLY A 72 10.37 -3.94 15.28
C GLY A 72 11.78 -4.42 15.62
N CYS A 73 11.96 -4.85 16.87
CA CYS A 73 13.25 -5.35 17.35
C CYS A 73 13.59 -6.75 16.82
N SER A 74 12.60 -7.50 16.35
CA SER A 74 12.78 -8.80 15.70
C SER A 74 12.33 -8.74 14.24
N ASP A 75 12.88 -9.62 13.40
CA ASP A 75 12.61 -9.63 11.95
C ASP A 75 11.12 -9.87 11.62
N ASP A 76 10.38 -10.52 12.53
CA ASP A 76 8.96 -10.83 12.36
C ASP A 76 8.03 -9.75 12.96
N ASP A 77 8.57 -8.82 13.76
CA ASP A 77 7.78 -7.78 14.40
C ASP A 77 7.53 -6.60 13.45
N SER A 78 6.26 -6.35 13.14
CA SER A 78 5.84 -5.13 12.46
C SER A 78 5.13 -4.21 13.44
N ILE A 79 5.71 -3.04 13.68
CA ILE A 79 5.05 -1.98 14.44
C ILE A 79 4.17 -1.22 13.45
N VAL A 80 2.85 -1.41 13.58
CA VAL A 80 1.85 -0.69 12.79
C VAL A 80 1.63 0.66 13.47
N GLU A 81 2.01 1.73 12.78
CA GLU A 81 1.83 3.09 13.26
C GLU A 81 0.46 3.65 12.83
N ALA A 82 0.02 3.28 11.63
CA ALA A 82 -1.30 3.63 11.11
C ALA A 82 -1.80 2.57 10.12
N CYS A 83 -3.12 2.33 10.11
CA CYS A 83 -3.81 1.59 9.06
C CYS A 83 -5.18 2.23 8.83
N THR A 84 -5.44 2.66 7.60
CA THR A 84 -6.58 3.52 7.27
C THR A 84 -7.23 3.07 5.98
N MET A 85 -8.56 3.00 5.98
CA MET A 85 -9.34 2.77 4.77
C MET A 85 -9.32 4.02 3.89
N ILE A 86 -9.17 3.83 2.58
CA ILE A 86 -9.16 4.88 1.56
C ILE A 86 -10.48 4.83 0.79
N GLU A 87 -11.36 5.80 1.03
CA GLU A 87 -12.66 5.89 0.36
C GLU A 87 -12.51 6.23 -1.14
N ASN A 88 -11.53 7.08 -1.49
CA ASN A 88 -11.28 7.48 -2.87
C ASN A 88 -9.78 7.38 -3.23
N PRO A 89 -9.33 6.22 -3.74
CA PRO A 89 -7.91 6.01 -4.06
C PRO A 89 -7.42 6.89 -5.22
N GLN A 90 -8.31 7.45 -6.04
CA GLN A 90 -7.95 8.37 -7.12
C GLN A 90 -7.68 9.81 -6.63
N CYS A 91 -8.17 10.15 -5.43
CA CYS A 91 -7.94 11.45 -4.79
C CYS A 91 -6.89 11.39 -3.67
N SER A 92 -6.02 10.38 -3.70
CA SER A 92 -4.92 10.29 -2.74
C SER A 92 -4.01 11.51 -2.83
N GLY A 93 -3.73 12.14 -1.69
CA GLY A 93 -2.83 13.30 -1.63
C GLY A 93 -1.43 12.94 -2.11
N ASN A 94 -1.07 13.35 -3.32
CA ASN A 94 0.20 13.03 -4.00
C ASN A 94 1.46 13.67 -3.38
N LYS A 95 1.47 14.05 -2.10
CA LYS A 95 2.64 14.70 -1.47
C LYS A 95 3.46 13.77 -0.58
N CYS A 96 3.31 12.45 -0.73
CA CYS A 96 4.21 11.53 -0.05
C CYS A 96 5.58 11.55 -0.74
N SER A 97 6.55 12.19 -0.12
CA SER A 97 7.93 12.21 -0.60
C SER A 97 8.67 10.89 -0.34
N PHE A 98 8.09 9.98 0.44
CA PHE A 98 8.60 8.61 0.61
C PHE A 98 8.25 7.77 -0.62
N CYS A 99 6.97 7.66 -0.97
CA CYS A 99 6.49 6.77 -2.02
C CYS A 99 6.80 7.30 -3.44
N PRO A 100 7.50 6.53 -4.28
CA PRO A 100 7.62 6.87 -5.69
C PRO A 100 6.26 6.88 -6.40
N GLU A 101 6.01 7.84 -7.27
CA GLU A 101 4.73 7.98 -7.98
C GLU A 101 4.37 6.72 -8.79
N GLN A 102 5.37 6.06 -9.40
CA GLN A 102 5.18 4.85 -10.18
C GLN A 102 4.69 3.64 -9.36
N TYR A 103 4.74 3.70 -8.03
CA TYR A 103 4.21 2.66 -7.16
C TYR A 103 2.70 2.78 -6.94
N GLN A 104 2.10 3.93 -7.27
CA GLN A 104 0.66 4.16 -7.17
C GLN A 104 0.09 3.75 -5.79
N ILE A 105 0.86 4.00 -4.73
CA ILE A 105 0.40 3.76 -3.35
C ILE A 105 -0.61 4.85 -3.01
N ALA A 106 -1.85 4.45 -2.78
CA ALA A 106 -2.90 5.36 -2.34
C ALA A 106 -2.63 5.81 -0.89
N HIS A 107 -2.64 7.12 -0.66
CA HIS A 107 -2.47 7.75 0.64
C HIS A 107 -3.78 8.39 1.12
N PRO A 108 -4.05 8.44 2.44
CA PRO A 108 -5.18 9.16 2.99
C PRO A 108 -5.03 10.66 2.77
N SER A 109 -6.14 11.34 2.44
CA SER A 109 -6.12 12.78 2.14
C SER A 109 -6.15 13.66 3.41
N GLU A 110 -6.83 13.19 4.46
CA GLU A 110 -7.07 13.96 5.69
C GLU A 110 -6.13 13.57 6.85
N GLN A 111 -5.40 12.47 6.73
CA GLN A 111 -4.55 11.97 7.81
C GLN A 111 -3.10 12.41 7.62
N GLU A 112 -2.53 13.02 8.66
CA GLU A 112 -1.11 13.30 8.68
C GLU A 112 -0.30 12.01 8.73
N LEU A 113 0.62 11.87 7.77
CA LEU A 113 1.58 10.77 7.73
C LEU A 113 2.71 11.02 8.74
N LEU A 114 3.15 9.97 9.44
CA LEU A 114 4.34 10.04 10.29
C LEU A 114 5.63 10.07 9.48
N CYS A 115 5.63 9.40 8.32
CA CYS A 115 6.74 9.37 7.38
C CYS A 115 6.31 9.89 5.99
N GLY A 116 7.28 10.32 5.18
CA GLY A 116 6.98 10.80 3.82
C GLY A 116 6.55 12.25 3.68
N LYS A 117 6.67 13.09 4.71
CA LYS A 117 6.60 14.55 4.57
C LYS A 117 7.81 15.09 3.77
N GLU A 118 7.66 16.27 3.16
CA GLU A 118 8.69 16.86 2.29
C GLU A 118 9.99 17.15 3.04
N GLU A 119 9.90 17.59 4.29
CA GLU A 119 11.04 17.86 5.15
C GLU A 119 11.85 16.60 5.49
N HIS A 120 11.24 15.41 5.41
CA HIS A 120 11.90 14.14 5.73
C HIS A 120 12.85 13.66 4.62
N VAL A 121 12.76 14.20 3.41
CA VAL A 121 13.48 13.71 2.23
C VAL A 121 14.99 13.62 2.44
N LYS A 122 15.57 14.58 3.16
CA LYS A 122 17.02 14.65 3.40
C LYS A 122 17.53 13.52 4.30
N ASP A 123 16.66 12.90 5.09
CA ASP A 123 16.99 11.86 6.06
C ASP A 123 16.68 10.45 5.53
N PHE A 124 16.09 10.34 4.34
CA PHE A 124 15.77 9.05 3.73
C PHE A 124 17.00 8.41 3.12
N ILE A 125 17.38 7.25 3.67
CA ILE A 125 18.26 6.33 2.97
C ILE A 125 17.38 5.42 2.14
N ARG A 126 17.28 5.75 0.85
CA ARG A 126 16.56 4.93 -0.13
C ARG A 126 17.40 3.71 -0.45
N LEU A 127 16.95 2.56 0.06
CA LEU A 127 17.43 1.28 -0.43
C LEU A 127 16.81 1.09 -1.80
N MET A 128 17.55 1.43 -2.86
CA MET A 128 17.11 1.24 -4.24
C MET A 128 16.66 -0.22 -4.43
N ASN A 129 15.34 -0.43 -4.45
CA ASN A 129 14.63 -1.59 -4.99
C ASN A 129 14.85 -2.97 -4.31
N LEU A 130 14.55 -3.12 -3.01
CA LEU A 130 14.20 -4.45 -2.48
C LEU A 130 12.80 -4.92 -2.92
N SER A 131 11.94 -4.00 -3.38
CA SER A 131 10.67 -4.34 -4.03
C SER A 131 10.82 -4.14 -5.55
N PRO A 132 10.88 -5.20 -6.37
CA PRO A 132 10.88 -5.04 -7.83
C PRO A 132 9.60 -4.33 -8.29
N MET A 133 9.72 -3.47 -9.31
CA MET A 133 8.62 -2.74 -9.94
C MET A 133 7.41 -3.65 -10.25
N PRO A 134 6.14 -3.18 -10.15
CA PRO A 134 4.97 -3.91 -10.63
C PRO A 134 5.23 -4.57 -11.99
N PHE A 135 4.82 -5.84 -12.14
CA PHE A 135 4.56 -6.37 -13.48
C PHE A 135 3.35 -5.56 -13.93
N THR A 136 3.60 -4.43 -14.55
CA THR A 136 2.56 -3.72 -15.28
C THR A 136 2.17 -4.66 -16.41
N CYS A 137 0.99 -5.27 -16.35
CA CYS A 137 0.35 -5.72 -17.59
C CYS A 137 0.32 -4.48 -18.52
N PRO A 138 0.81 -4.57 -19.77
CA PRO A 138 0.62 -3.49 -20.73
C PRO A 138 -0.87 -3.18 -20.80
N THR A 139 -1.24 -1.95 -20.45
CA THR A 139 -2.62 -1.43 -20.56
C THR A 139 -2.93 -0.87 -21.94
N GLU A 140 -2.03 -1.03 -22.92
CA GLU A 140 -2.35 -0.69 -24.30
C GLU A 140 -3.30 -1.77 -24.85
N PRO A 141 -4.54 -1.41 -25.24
CA PRO A 141 -5.36 -2.31 -26.04
C PRO A 141 -4.59 -2.59 -27.34
N PRO A 142 -4.53 -3.85 -27.81
CA PRO A 142 -3.88 -4.14 -29.07
C PRO A 142 -4.55 -3.28 -30.16
N GLU A 143 -3.76 -2.45 -30.85
CA GLU A 143 -4.21 -1.81 -32.08
C GLU A 143 -4.52 -2.92 -33.08
N ILE A 144 -5.80 -3.26 -33.21
CA ILE A 144 -6.29 -4.13 -34.27
C ILE A 144 -6.18 -3.30 -35.55
N GLY A 145 -5.04 -3.41 -36.22
CA GLY A 145 -4.89 -2.93 -37.59
C GLY A 145 -5.88 -3.66 -38.48
N ILE A 146 -6.97 -2.98 -38.84
CA ILE A 146 -7.89 -3.46 -39.87
C ILE A 146 -7.13 -3.35 -41.21
N VAL A 147 -6.59 -4.47 -41.68
CA VAL A 147 -6.08 -4.57 -43.05
C VAL A 147 -7.29 -4.59 -43.96
N ILE A 148 -7.57 -3.47 -44.62
CA ILE A 148 -8.54 -3.41 -45.71
C ILE A 148 -7.78 -3.81 -46.97
N GLU A 149 -7.94 -5.05 -47.42
CA GLU A 149 -7.48 -5.45 -48.76
C GLU A 149 -8.34 -4.73 -49.81
N GLN A 150 -7.67 -4.02 -50.73
CA GLN A 150 -8.26 -3.42 -51.94
C GLN A 150 -8.05 -4.35 -53.13
#